data_AF-A0A2N5MZR0-F1
#
_entry.id   AF-A0A2N5MZR0-F1
#
_cell.length_a   1.000
_cell.length_b   1.000
_cell.length_c   1.000
_cell.angle_alpha   90.00
_cell.angle_beta   90.00
_cell.angle_gamma   90.00
#
_symmetry.space_group_name_H-M   'P 1'
#
loop_
_entity.id
_entity.type
_entity.pdbx_description
1 polymer ?
#
loop_
_entity_poly.entity_id
_entity_poly.type
_entity_poly.pdbx_seq_one_letter_code
_entity_poly.pdbx_strand_id
1 'polypeptide(L)'
;MHECLNGHETFGRLDRELQDKLVDQFERLINAEAKVLSQGTDERGKTVYKPSLDRFDIVLVSFIGIGHLMNEPHYAVVWDAPAHSSNLSVFPLSSKVKHPKFAIGPVDTLPAEDTAIMINQLTTVSRRSLIEPVKKRNAAGRLVNVSLTVRQQRQVLALFHETLLKQPTLRSVIEKELGSHIPFGLSDDNRSDLEVPVAYGLHHSLLLYQLPWSKTMKAIPLQAIEMPFGERRRLVRGLLSRDPLQQAEAEAILALKQTGQMAAEAAVGQLS
;
A
#
# COMPACT_ATOMS: atom_id res chain seq x y z
N MET A 1 -37.14 -19.20 -20.76
CA MET A 1 -37.29 -18.08 -21.71
C MET A 1 -37.16 -16.80 -20.91
N HIS A 2 -36.00 -16.16 -20.96
CA HIS A 2 -35.79 -14.86 -20.31
C HIS A 2 -36.34 -13.78 -21.25
N GLU A 3 -37.30 -13.00 -20.75
CA GLU A 3 -37.77 -11.78 -21.41
C GLU A 3 -36.58 -10.83 -21.59
N CYS A 4 -36.16 -10.63 -22.83
CA CYS A 4 -35.37 -9.46 -23.20
C CYS A 4 -36.28 -8.24 -23.02
N LEU A 5 -36.22 -7.60 -21.86
CA LEU A 5 -36.89 -6.32 -21.62
C LEU A 5 -36.47 -5.33 -22.73
N ASN A 6 -37.45 -4.69 -23.37
CA ASN A 6 -37.25 -3.65 -24.38
C ASN A 6 -36.41 -2.50 -23.78
N GLY A 7 -35.10 -2.51 -24.01
CA GLY A 7 -34.16 -1.53 -23.43
C GLY A 7 -34.52 -0.06 -23.72
N HIS A 8 -35.25 0.19 -24.81
CA HIS A 8 -35.78 1.52 -25.15
C HIS A 8 -36.83 2.04 -24.17
N GLU A 9 -37.72 1.17 -23.67
CA GLU A 9 -38.77 1.56 -22.73
C GLU A 9 -38.22 1.79 -21.33
N THR A 10 -37.20 1.03 -20.93
CA THR A 10 -36.54 1.18 -19.63
C THR A 10 -35.65 2.41 -19.59
N PHE A 11 -34.90 2.72 -20.67
CA PHE A 11 -34.06 3.92 -20.74
C PHE A 11 -34.89 5.20 -20.70
N GLY A 12 -36.00 5.26 -21.46
CA GLY A 12 -36.89 6.42 -21.49
C GLY A 12 -37.59 6.73 -20.16
N ARG A 13 -37.60 5.79 -19.20
CA ARG A 13 -38.14 5.97 -17.85
C ARG A 13 -37.12 6.50 -16.84
N LEU A 14 -35.85 6.54 -17.19
CA LEU A 14 -34.81 7.12 -16.33
C LEU A 14 -34.95 8.64 -16.30
N ASP A 15 -34.48 9.27 -15.22
CA ASP A 15 -34.36 10.73 -15.22
C ASP A 15 -33.38 11.20 -16.31
N ARG A 16 -33.57 12.43 -16.80
CA ARG A 16 -32.76 12.95 -17.93
C ARG A 16 -31.27 13.04 -17.59
N GLU A 17 -30.94 13.39 -16.35
CA GLU A 17 -29.55 13.53 -15.93
C GLU A 17 -28.81 12.19 -15.98
N LEU A 18 -29.47 11.11 -15.59
CA LEU A 18 -28.96 9.76 -15.67
C LEU A 18 -28.89 9.26 -17.12
N GLN A 19 -29.86 9.61 -17.96
CA GLN A 19 -29.80 9.31 -19.40
C GLN A 19 -28.58 9.96 -20.04
N ASP A 20 -28.37 11.26 -19.80
CA ASP A 20 -27.23 12.02 -20.34
C ASP A 20 -25.90 11.43 -19.87
N LYS A 21 -25.80 11.08 -18.59
CA LYS A 21 -24.62 10.40 -18.02
C LYS A 21 -24.33 9.05 -18.68
N LEU A 22 -25.37 8.24 -18.93
CA LEU A 22 -25.20 6.94 -19.58
C LEU A 22 -24.79 7.07 -21.04
N VAL A 23 -25.32 8.06 -21.76
CA VAL A 23 -24.93 8.36 -23.15
C VAL A 23 -23.47 8.79 -23.20
N ASP A 24 -23.05 9.74 -22.36
CA ASP A 24 -21.64 10.18 -22.28
C ASP A 24 -20.69 9.03 -21.93
N GLN A 25 -21.07 8.16 -20.99
CA GLN A 25 -20.29 6.96 -20.66
C GLN A 25 -20.16 6.01 -21.86
N PHE A 26 -21.24 5.80 -22.59
CA PHE A 26 -21.25 4.95 -23.77
C PHE A 26 -20.39 5.53 -24.90
N GLU A 27 -20.47 6.84 -25.14
CA GLU A 27 -19.61 7.54 -26.11
C GLU A 27 -18.13 7.42 -25.73
N ARG A 28 -17.78 7.62 -24.45
CA ARG A 28 -16.40 7.46 -23.97
C ARG A 28 -15.90 6.03 -24.11
N LEU A 29 -16.77 5.03 -23.93
CA LEU A 29 -16.44 3.63 -24.17
C LEU A 29 -16.14 3.38 -25.65
N ILE A 30 -17.00 3.85 -26.55
CA ILE A 30 -16.78 3.74 -27.99
C ILE A 30 -15.47 4.42 -28.39
N ASN A 31 -15.23 5.64 -27.91
CA ASN A 31 -14.03 6.40 -28.21
C ASN A 31 -12.75 5.71 -27.71
N ALA A 32 -12.81 5.07 -26.53
CA ALA A 32 -11.72 4.24 -26.05
C ALA A 32 -11.50 3.03 -26.98
N GLU A 33 -12.55 2.26 -27.28
CA GLU A 33 -12.43 1.06 -28.13
C GLU A 33 -11.98 1.36 -29.56
N ALA A 34 -12.32 2.54 -30.09
CA ALA A 34 -11.88 3.01 -31.40
C ALA A 34 -10.37 3.36 -31.45
N LYS A 35 -9.70 3.60 -30.30
CA LYS A 35 -8.27 3.89 -30.29
C LYS A 35 -7.44 2.67 -30.69
N VAL A 36 -6.59 2.88 -31.70
CA VAL A 36 -5.55 1.92 -32.09
C VAL A 36 -4.42 1.99 -31.06
N LEU A 37 -4.06 0.84 -30.49
CA LEU A 37 -2.96 0.75 -29.54
C LEU A 37 -1.63 0.79 -30.29
N SER A 38 -0.77 1.72 -29.90
CA SER A 38 0.61 1.75 -30.38
C SER A 38 1.36 0.51 -29.88
N GLN A 39 1.94 -0.23 -30.82
CA GLN A 39 2.74 -1.43 -30.54
C GLN A 39 4.16 -1.26 -31.07
N GLY A 40 5.12 -1.89 -30.39
CA GLY A 40 6.46 -2.13 -30.88
C GLY A 40 6.83 -3.59 -30.73
N THR A 41 8.09 -3.90 -30.97
CA THR A 41 8.64 -5.25 -30.83
C THR A 41 9.79 -5.20 -29.83
N ASP A 42 9.84 -6.15 -28.90
CA ASP A 42 10.99 -6.31 -28.00
C ASP A 42 12.16 -7.03 -28.68
N GLU A 43 13.28 -7.17 -27.96
CA GLU A 43 14.49 -7.88 -28.42
C GLU A 43 14.24 -9.35 -28.80
N ARG A 44 13.13 -9.94 -28.35
CA ARG A 44 12.74 -11.33 -28.58
C ARG A 44 11.70 -11.46 -29.69
N GLY A 45 11.38 -10.38 -30.40
CA GLY A 45 10.38 -10.40 -31.47
C GLY A 45 8.93 -10.34 -30.97
N LYS A 46 8.68 -10.13 -29.67
CA LYS A 46 7.33 -10.10 -29.10
C LYS A 46 6.75 -8.69 -29.14
N THR A 47 5.45 -8.62 -29.42
CA THR A 47 4.68 -7.37 -29.39
C THR A 47 4.68 -6.76 -27.99
N VAL A 48 5.09 -5.51 -27.88
CA VAL A 48 5.03 -4.71 -26.65
C VAL A 48 4.18 -3.46 -26.86
N TYR A 49 3.34 -3.15 -25.89
CA TYR A 49 2.49 -1.97 -25.97
C TYR A 49 3.25 -0.69 -25.58
N LYS A 50 3.02 0.39 -26.33
CA LYS A 50 3.57 1.72 -26.07
C LYS A 50 2.47 2.68 -25.60
N PRO A 51 2.78 3.63 -24.71
CA PRO A 51 4.09 3.86 -24.08
C PRO A 51 4.45 2.76 -23.07
N SER A 52 5.74 2.55 -22.86
CA SER A 52 6.22 1.75 -21.72
C SER A 52 5.90 2.51 -20.44
N LEU A 53 5.37 1.80 -19.46
CA LEU A 53 4.95 2.35 -18.17
C LEU A 53 5.53 1.46 -17.10
N ASP A 54 6.15 2.07 -16.12
CA ASP A 54 6.67 1.37 -14.95
C ASP A 54 5.72 1.52 -13.77
N ARG A 55 5.86 0.62 -12.79
CA ARG A 55 5.14 0.74 -11.53
C ARG A 55 5.48 2.09 -10.87
N PHE A 56 4.44 2.75 -10.38
CA PHE A 56 4.42 4.08 -9.79
C PHE A 56 4.50 5.27 -10.75
N ASP A 57 4.51 5.03 -12.06
CA ASP A 57 4.30 6.10 -13.04
C ASP A 57 2.91 6.72 -12.90
N ILE A 58 2.80 8.01 -13.21
CA ILE A 58 1.55 8.77 -13.19
C ILE A 58 0.99 8.86 -14.59
N VAL A 59 -0.28 8.53 -14.72
CA VAL A 59 -1.01 8.51 -15.98
C VAL A 59 -2.33 9.26 -15.84
N LEU A 60 -2.78 9.90 -16.91
CA LEU A 60 -4.14 10.40 -17.03
C LEU A 60 -4.98 9.34 -17.74
N VAL A 61 -6.05 8.87 -17.09
CA VAL A 61 -6.89 7.76 -17.55
C VAL A 61 -8.34 8.24 -17.66
N SER A 62 -8.99 7.91 -18.76
CA SER A 62 -10.44 8.08 -18.91
C SER A 62 -11.15 6.92 -18.22
N PHE A 63 -11.63 7.15 -16.99
CA PHE A 63 -12.38 6.13 -16.27
C PHE A 63 -13.84 6.10 -16.73
N ILE A 64 -14.37 4.88 -16.90
CA ILE A 64 -15.76 4.64 -17.29
C ILE A 64 -16.38 3.79 -16.16
N GLY A 65 -16.65 4.46 -15.04
CA GLY A 65 -17.20 3.83 -13.84
C GLY A 65 -18.72 3.92 -13.78
N ILE A 66 -19.33 2.89 -13.22
CA ILE A 66 -20.76 2.86 -12.89
C ILE A 66 -20.91 2.97 -11.37
N GLY A 67 -21.89 3.77 -10.91
CA GLY A 67 -22.20 3.94 -9.49
C GLY A 67 -21.11 4.67 -8.73
N HIS A 68 -20.46 4.00 -7.77
CA HIS A 68 -19.42 4.58 -6.91
C HIS A 68 -18.00 4.46 -7.46
N LEU A 69 -17.84 3.83 -8.63
CA LEU A 69 -16.55 3.72 -9.32
C LEU A 69 -16.14 5.08 -9.89
N MET A 70 -14.83 5.26 -10.04
CA MET A 70 -14.30 6.46 -10.67
C MET A 70 -14.86 6.60 -12.08
N ASN A 71 -15.34 7.79 -12.41
CA ASN A 71 -15.82 8.14 -13.73
C ASN A 71 -15.12 9.44 -14.15
N GLU A 72 -14.97 9.66 -15.45
CA GLU A 72 -14.29 10.83 -16.06
C GLU A 72 -12.75 10.71 -16.06
N PRO A 73 -12.04 11.60 -16.78
CA PRO A 73 -10.59 11.66 -16.75
C PRO A 73 -10.02 11.95 -15.36
N HIS A 74 -9.20 11.04 -14.84
CA HIS A 74 -8.50 11.22 -13.56
C HIS A 74 -7.04 10.76 -13.66
N TYR A 75 -6.18 11.43 -12.89
CA TYR A 75 -4.83 10.95 -12.68
C TYR A 75 -4.85 9.65 -11.89
N ALA A 76 -3.91 8.77 -12.19
CA ALA A 76 -3.77 7.49 -11.53
C ALA A 76 -2.31 7.07 -11.44
N VAL A 77 -1.99 6.28 -10.42
CA VAL A 77 -0.68 5.65 -10.23
C VAL A 77 -0.74 4.27 -10.87
N VAL A 78 0.19 3.98 -11.77
CA VAL A 78 0.37 2.64 -12.35
C VAL A 78 0.80 1.69 -11.24
N TRP A 79 0.05 0.62 -11.04
CA TRP A 79 0.40 -0.45 -10.10
C TRP A 79 1.10 -1.61 -10.80
N ASP A 80 0.55 -2.01 -11.94
CA ASP A 80 1.13 -3.05 -12.81
C ASP A 80 0.80 -2.74 -14.27
N ALA A 81 1.79 -2.83 -15.14
CA ALA A 81 1.62 -2.55 -16.57
C ALA A 81 2.43 -3.55 -17.41
N PRO A 82 2.00 -4.82 -17.49
CA PRO A 82 2.73 -5.82 -18.25
C PRO A 82 2.93 -5.38 -19.71
N ALA A 83 4.15 -5.50 -20.22
CA ALA A 83 4.52 -4.98 -21.54
C ALA A 83 3.71 -5.61 -22.68
N HIS A 84 3.30 -6.88 -22.52
CA HIS A 84 2.55 -7.66 -23.52
C HIS A 84 1.03 -7.70 -23.25
N SER A 85 0.54 -6.95 -22.26
CA SER A 85 -0.88 -6.88 -21.92
C SER A 85 -1.50 -5.59 -22.43
N SER A 86 -2.69 -5.69 -23.05
CA SER A 86 -3.50 -4.54 -23.42
C SER A 86 -4.11 -3.84 -22.20
N ASN A 87 -4.04 -4.46 -21.03
CA ASN A 87 -4.60 -3.96 -19.77
C ASN A 87 -3.48 -3.63 -18.77
N LEU A 88 -3.73 -2.64 -17.93
CA LEU A 88 -2.87 -2.25 -16.81
C LEU A 88 -3.73 -2.02 -15.56
N SER A 89 -3.14 -2.18 -14.38
CA SER A 89 -3.79 -1.93 -13.10
C SER A 89 -3.31 -0.61 -12.53
N VAL A 90 -4.23 0.22 -12.04
CA VAL A 90 -3.97 1.56 -11.52
C VAL A 90 -4.70 1.82 -10.22
N PHE A 91 -4.13 2.70 -9.40
CA PHE A 91 -4.83 3.37 -8.31
C PHE A 91 -5.23 4.78 -8.72
N PRO A 92 -6.53 5.11 -8.74
CA PRO A 92 -6.97 6.48 -8.97
C PRO A 92 -6.41 7.44 -7.91
N LEU A 93 -6.15 8.66 -8.33
CA LEU A 93 -5.75 9.78 -7.47
C LEU A 93 -6.90 10.77 -7.31
N SER A 94 -6.93 11.44 -6.17
CA SER A 94 -7.86 12.52 -5.89
C SER A 94 -7.14 13.72 -5.29
N SER A 95 -7.49 14.92 -5.74
CA SER A 95 -7.09 16.16 -5.07
C SER A 95 -7.90 16.43 -3.78
N LYS A 96 -8.98 15.66 -3.53
CA LYS A 96 -9.82 15.79 -2.34
C LYS A 96 -9.37 14.80 -1.28
N VAL A 97 -8.48 15.24 -0.39
CA VAL A 97 -8.02 14.42 0.74
C VAL A 97 -9.13 14.33 1.79
N LYS A 98 -9.92 13.25 1.75
CA LYS A 98 -10.96 12.98 2.76
C LYS A 98 -10.38 12.46 4.07
N HIS A 99 -9.24 11.75 4.00
CA HIS A 99 -8.62 11.14 5.18
C HIS A 99 -7.09 11.27 5.07
N PRO A 100 -6.40 11.85 6.08
CA PRO A 100 -4.96 12.11 6.01
C PRO A 100 -4.11 10.87 5.75
N LYS A 101 -4.55 9.68 6.18
CA LYS A 101 -3.82 8.43 5.96
C LYS A 101 -3.62 8.08 4.49
N PHE A 102 -4.52 8.53 3.61
CA PHE A 102 -4.42 8.29 2.17
C PHE A 102 -3.70 9.41 1.41
N ALA A 103 -3.32 10.50 2.09
CA ALA A 103 -2.57 11.60 1.48
C ALA A 103 -1.14 11.17 1.20
N ILE A 104 -0.70 11.26 -0.06
CA ILE A 104 0.68 11.00 -0.47
C ILE A 104 1.46 12.31 -0.70
N GLY A 105 0.86 13.46 -0.39
CA GLY A 105 1.48 14.77 -0.57
C GLY A 105 1.46 15.25 -2.03
N PRO A 106 2.19 16.33 -2.34
CA PRO A 106 2.29 16.85 -3.70
C PRO A 106 2.99 15.85 -4.62
N VAL A 107 2.43 15.63 -5.80
CA VAL A 107 3.03 14.85 -6.88
C VAL A 107 3.55 15.83 -7.92
N ASP A 108 4.80 15.64 -8.34
CA ASP A 108 5.46 16.51 -9.32
C ASP A 108 4.59 16.70 -10.57
N THR A 109 4.56 17.90 -11.12
CA THR A 109 3.74 18.34 -12.27
C THR A 109 2.22 18.27 -12.12
N LEU A 110 1.67 17.67 -11.06
CA LEU A 110 0.23 17.73 -10.82
C LEU A 110 -0.16 19.09 -10.23
N PRO A 111 -1.33 19.64 -10.59
CA PRO A 111 -1.75 20.96 -10.12
C PRO A 111 -2.18 20.98 -8.65
N ALA A 112 -2.41 19.82 -8.04
CA ALA A 112 -2.90 19.73 -6.67
C ALA A 112 -1.74 19.81 -5.67
N GLU A 113 -1.89 20.67 -4.64
CA GLU A 113 -0.91 20.80 -3.55
C GLU A 113 -0.82 19.55 -2.67
N ASP A 114 -1.93 18.83 -2.53
CA ASP A 114 -1.98 17.54 -1.87
C ASP A 114 -2.78 16.54 -2.71
N THR A 115 -2.29 15.31 -2.75
CA THR A 115 -2.85 14.23 -3.55
C THR A 115 -3.14 13.05 -2.64
N ALA A 116 -4.34 12.50 -2.72
CA ALA A 116 -4.73 11.27 -2.04
C ALA A 116 -4.77 10.10 -3.02
N ILE A 117 -4.28 8.94 -2.59
CA ILE A 117 -4.42 7.69 -3.33
C ILE A 117 -5.70 6.96 -2.92
N MET A 118 -6.49 6.54 -3.91
CA MET A 118 -7.71 5.78 -3.67
C MET A 118 -7.41 4.28 -3.64
N ILE A 119 -6.72 3.84 -2.57
CA ILE A 119 -6.20 2.47 -2.45
C ILE A 119 -7.29 1.39 -2.53
N ASN A 120 -8.50 1.69 -2.08
CA ASN A 120 -9.63 0.74 -2.14
C ASN A 120 -10.27 0.65 -3.53
N GLN A 121 -9.79 1.41 -4.52
CA GLN A 121 -10.28 1.43 -5.89
C GLN A 121 -9.20 0.96 -6.89
N LEU A 122 -8.42 -0.07 -6.54
CA LEU A 122 -7.54 -0.73 -7.50
C LEU A 122 -8.38 -1.17 -8.71
N THR A 123 -8.08 -0.59 -9.86
CA THR A 123 -8.88 -0.80 -11.07
C THR A 123 -7.99 -1.26 -12.20
N THR A 124 -8.41 -2.30 -12.91
CA THR A 124 -7.80 -2.69 -14.18
C THR A 124 -8.45 -1.90 -15.30
N VAL A 125 -7.64 -1.21 -16.10
CA VAL A 125 -8.10 -0.41 -17.24
C VAL A 125 -7.41 -0.86 -18.51
N SER A 126 -8.10 -0.71 -19.64
CA SER A 126 -7.50 -0.90 -20.95
C SER A 126 -6.47 0.20 -21.22
N ARG A 127 -5.36 -0.14 -21.86
CA ARG A 127 -4.39 0.84 -22.40
C ARG A 127 -5.04 1.81 -23.38
N ARG A 128 -6.20 1.45 -23.95
CA ARG A 128 -7.01 2.36 -24.79
C ARG A 128 -7.63 3.50 -23.99
N SER A 129 -7.97 3.25 -22.72
CA SER A 129 -8.49 4.25 -21.79
C SER A 129 -7.41 5.22 -21.29
N LEU A 130 -6.13 4.92 -21.54
CA LEU A 130 -5.04 5.86 -21.29
C LEU A 130 -5.20 7.08 -22.20
N ILE A 131 -5.26 8.26 -21.59
CA ILE A 131 -5.22 9.53 -22.32
C ILE A 131 -3.76 9.84 -22.63
N GLU A 132 -2.93 9.95 -21.59
CA GLU A 132 -1.48 10.14 -21.73
C GLU A 132 -0.73 9.81 -20.42
N PRO A 133 0.55 9.40 -20.49
CA PRO A 133 1.45 9.45 -19.34
C PRO A 133 1.78 10.91 -19.00
N VAL A 134 1.84 11.23 -17.72
CA VAL A 134 2.30 12.54 -17.27
C VAL A 134 3.82 12.59 -17.46
N LYS A 135 4.32 13.67 -18.07
CA LYS A 135 5.75 13.81 -18.43
C LYS A 135 6.37 15.05 -17.83
N LYS A 136 7.65 14.94 -17.48
CA LYS A 136 8.51 16.06 -17.07
C LYS A 136 9.85 16.03 -17.77
N ARG A 137 10.55 17.16 -17.80
CA ARG A 137 11.95 17.19 -18.25
C ARG A 137 12.87 16.81 -17.09
N ASN A 138 13.78 15.87 -17.32
CA ASN A 138 14.83 15.57 -16.36
C ASN A 138 15.99 16.59 -16.44
N ALA A 139 17.00 16.44 -15.59
CA ALA A 139 18.18 17.33 -15.57
C ALA A 139 18.95 17.39 -16.92
N ALA A 140 18.83 16.36 -17.76
CA ALA A 140 19.41 16.30 -19.10
C ALA A 140 18.47 16.86 -20.19
N GLY A 141 17.36 17.48 -19.82
CA GLY A 141 16.36 18.06 -20.73
C GLY A 141 15.47 17.05 -21.46
N ARG A 142 15.61 15.74 -21.19
CA ARG A 142 14.82 14.68 -21.81
C ARG A 142 13.44 14.55 -21.16
N LEU A 143 12.40 14.31 -21.95
CA LEU A 143 11.07 14.00 -21.44
C LEU A 143 11.06 12.57 -20.85
N VAL A 144 10.72 12.47 -19.58
CA VAL A 144 10.57 11.22 -18.83
C VAL A 144 9.18 11.17 -18.20
N ASN A 145 8.66 9.96 -17.95
CA ASN A 145 7.42 9.80 -17.21
C ASN A 145 7.60 10.35 -15.78
N VAL A 146 6.56 10.99 -15.27
CA VAL A 146 6.46 11.36 -13.87
C VAL A 146 6.16 10.10 -13.07
N SER A 147 6.94 9.88 -12.03
CA SER A 147 6.79 8.74 -11.13
C SER A 147 6.80 9.24 -9.69
N LEU A 148 6.15 8.49 -8.79
CA LEU A 148 6.17 8.81 -7.36
C LEU A 148 7.59 8.80 -6.81
N THR A 149 7.88 9.69 -5.86
CA THR A 149 9.16 9.68 -5.13
C THR A 149 9.30 8.40 -4.29
N VAL A 150 10.52 8.01 -3.93
CA VAL A 150 10.77 6.80 -3.10
C VAL A 150 9.95 6.81 -1.81
N ARG A 151 9.81 7.99 -1.17
CA ARG A 151 8.98 8.15 0.03
C ARG A 151 7.50 7.85 -0.25
N GLN A 152 6.95 8.43 -1.33
CA GLN A 152 5.57 8.20 -1.75
C GLN A 152 5.33 6.74 -2.14
N GLN A 153 6.26 6.12 -2.86
CA GLN A 153 6.20 4.70 -3.22
C GLN A 153 6.09 3.81 -1.97
N ARG A 154 6.95 4.05 -0.96
CA ARG A 154 6.89 3.32 0.32
C ARG A 154 5.55 3.51 1.03
N GLN A 155 5.01 4.73 1.01
CA GLN A 155 3.71 5.02 1.61
C GLN A 155 2.58 4.28 0.88
N VAL A 156 2.56 4.31 -0.45
CA VAL A 156 1.56 3.57 -1.25
C VAL A 156 1.66 2.06 -1.00
N LEU A 157 2.88 1.52 -0.92
CA LEU A 157 3.10 0.10 -0.57
C LEU A 157 2.58 -0.22 0.83
N ALA A 158 2.88 0.61 1.84
CA ALA A 158 2.35 0.42 3.18
C ALA A 158 0.81 0.42 3.16
N LEU A 159 0.18 1.41 2.53
CA LEU A 159 -1.27 1.47 2.42
C LEU A 159 -1.85 0.24 1.73
N PHE A 160 -1.23 -0.24 0.66
CA PHE A 160 -1.66 -1.47 -0.04
C PHE A 160 -1.66 -2.68 0.90
N HIS A 161 -0.54 -2.90 1.60
CA HIS A 161 -0.37 -4.05 2.50
C HIS A 161 -1.33 -3.99 3.69
N GLU A 162 -1.53 -2.81 4.28
CA GLU A 162 -2.45 -2.62 5.40
C GLU A 162 -3.92 -2.79 4.95
N THR A 163 -4.32 -2.15 3.85
CA THR A 163 -5.74 -2.04 3.49
C THR A 163 -6.26 -3.20 2.66
N LEU A 164 -5.50 -3.65 1.66
CA LEU A 164 -5.93 -4.70 0.73
C LEU A 164 -5.43 -6.09 1.18
N LEU A 165 -4.20 -6.20 1.68
CA LEU A 165 -3.67 -7.49 2.18
C LEU A 165 -3.95 -7.74 3.67
N LYS A 166 -4.51 -6.76 4.38
CA LYS A 166 -4.82 -6.85 5.82
C LYS A 166 -3.62 -7.23 6.70
N GLN A 167 -2.42 -6.84 6.27
CA GLN A 167 -1.22 -7.11 7.05
C GLN A 167 -1.17 -6.22 8.30
N PRO A 168 -0.85 -6.77 9.48
CA PRO A 168 -0.71 -5.99 10.69
C PRO A 168 0.56 -5.13 10.65
N THR A 169 0.53 -4.01 11.36
CA THR A 169 1.75 -3.24 11.63
C THR A 169 2.68 -4.00 12.57
N LEU A 170 3.99 -3.76 12.47
CA LEU A 170 4.96 -4.37 13.38
C LEU A 170 4.61 -4.11 14.85
N ARG A 171 4.15 -2.91 15.20
CA ARG A 171 3.60 -2.60 16.53
C ARG A 171 2.45 -3.53 16.91
N SER A 172 1.48 -3.73 16.01
CA SER A 172 0.32 -4.59 16.30
C SER A 172 0.74 -6.04 16.52
N VAL A 173 1.69 -6.54 15.72
CA VAL A 173 2.27 -7.89 15.91
C VAL A 173 2.89 -7.99 17.30
N ILE A 174 3.76 -7.04 17.66
CA ILE A 174 4.46 -7.04 18.95
C ILE A 174 3.47 -6.98 20.12
N GLU A 175 2.45 -6.13 20.05
CA GLU A 175 1.51 -5.94 21.15
C GLU A 175 0.50 -7.09 21.32
N LYS A 176 0.08 -7.73 20.23
CA LYS A 176 -1.08 -8.63 20.23
C LYS A 176 -0.74 -10.09 19.96
N GLU A 177 0.31 -10.36 19.21
CA GLU A 177 0.53 -11.69 18.60
C GLU A 177 1.73 -12.44 19.21
N LEU A 178 2.60 -11.74 19.93
CA LEU A 178 3.76 -12.33 20.64
C LEU A 178 3.43 -12.92 22.03
N GLY A 179 2.28 -13.54 22.28
CA GLY A 179 1.88 -14.01 23.63
C GLY A 179 3.06 -14.53 24.49
N SER A 180 3.18 -14.20 25.78
CA SER A 180 4.33 -14.40 26.70
C SER A 180 5.74 -13.93 26.29
N HIS A 181 5.99 -13.68 25.01
CA HIS A 181 7.28 -13.22 24.50
C HIS A 181 7.33 -11.69 24.45
N ILE A 182 8.47 -11.14 24.85
CA ILE A 182 8.71 -9.69 24.88
C ILE A 182 9.94 -9.39 24.02
N PRO A 183 9.88 -8.40 23.11
CA PRO A 183 11.05 -8.01 22.35
C PRO A 183 12.10 -7.39 23.27
N PHE A 184 13.37 -7.66 22.99
CA PHE A 184 14.49 -7.02 23.67
C PHE A 184 15.54 -6.55 22.66
N GLY A 185 16.26 -5.48 23.00
CA GLY A 185 17.29 -4.93 22.11
C GLY A 185 16.75 -4.32 20.81
N LEU A 186 15.62 -3.63 20.86
CA LEU A 186 15.03 -2.95 19.69
C LEU A 186 15.97 -1.86 19.17
N SER A 187 16.55 -2.08 17.99
CA SER A 187 17.35 -1.07 17.30
C SER A 187 16.49 0.10 16.80
N ASP A 188 17.12 1.25 16.53
CA ASP A 188 16.45 2.41 15.93
C ASP A 188 15.77 2.07 14.59
N ASP A 189 16.39 1.18 13.81
CA ASP A 189 15.82 0.67 12.58
C ASP A 189 14.50 -0.07 12.84
N ASN A 190 14.46 -0.96 13.84
CA ASN A 190 13.21 -1.65 14.21
C ASN A 190 12.14 -0.66 14.70
N ARG A 191 12.56 0.39 15.42
CA ARG A 191 11.66 1.44 15.93
C ARG A 191 11.05 2.25 14.80
N SER A 192 11.82 2.56 13.77
CA SER A 192 11.34 3.26 12.57
C SER A 192 10.30 2.45 11.78
N ASP A 193 10.31 1.12 11.93
CA ASP A 193 9.42 0.18 11.23
C ASP A 193 8.10 -0.08 11.97
N LEU A 194 7.92 0.42 13.20
CA LEU A 194 6.79 0.03 14.07
C LEU A 194 5.41 0.30 13.47
N GLU A 195 5.26 1.38 12.73
CA GLU A 195 3.99 1.77 12.10
C GLU A 195 3.83 1.23 10.67
N VAL A 196 4.75 0.37 10.22
CA VAL A 196 4.74 -0.21 8.87
C VAL A 196 4.08 -1.59 8.92
N PRO A 197 3.19 -1.93 7.96
CA PRO A 197 2.67 -3.29 7.83
C PRO A 197 3.78 -4.26 7.45
N VAL A 198 3.77 -5.45 8.05
CA VAL A 198 4.83 -6.44 7.86
C VAL A 198 4.25 -7.82 7.58
N ALA A 199 4.94 -8.58 6.72
CA ALA A 199 4.85 -10.04 6.76
C ALA A 199 5.79 -10.51 7.88
N TYR A 200 5.36 -11.46 8.70
CA TYR A 200 6.17 -11.90 9.83
C TYR A 200 6.02 -13.40 10.11
N GLY A 201 6.97 -13.94 10.87
CA GLY A 201 6.93 -15.29 11.40
C GLY A 201 7.69 -15.37 12.73
N LEU A 202 7.24 -16.26 13.60
CA LEU A 202 7.92 -16.56 14.86
C LEU A 202 8.77 -17.81 14.68
N HIS A 203 10.06 -17.68 15.01
CA HIS A 203 10.99 -18.80 14.95
C HIS A 203 11.79 -18.85 16.25
N HIS A 204 11.42 -19.77 17.14
CA HIS A 204 12.00 -19.89 18.48
C HIS A 204 11.89 -18.53 19.21
N SER A 205 13.02 -17.97 19.61
CA SER A 205 13.13 -16.69 20.32
C SER A 205 13.36 -15.50 19.37
N LEU A 206 12.90 -15.58 18.12
CA LEU A 206 13.04 -14.51 17.13
C LEU A 206 11.70 -14.19 16.47
N LEU A 207 11.37 -12.89 16.42
CA LEU A 207 10.38 -12.35 15.50
C LEU A 207 11.09 -11.97 14.20
N LEU A 208 10.83 -12.73 13.15
CA LEU A 208 11.32 -12.43 11.81
C LEU A 208 10.24 -11.63 11.08
N TYR A 209 10.61 -10.51 10.46
CA TYR A 209 9.66 -9.67 9.73
C TYR A 209 10.25 -9.09 8.44
N GLN A 210 9.37 -8.82 7.47
CA GLN A 210 9.72 -8.27 6.16
C GLN A 210 8.89 -7.01 5.88
N LEU A 211 9.58 -5.95 5.47
CA LEU A 211 8.95 -4.71 5.02
C LEU A 211 8.43 -4.86 3.57
N PRO A 212 7.35 -4.16 3.18
CA PRO A 212 6.78 -4.25 1.83
C PRO A 212 7.76 -3.90 0.70
N TRP A 213 8.72 -3.02 0.99
CA TRP A 213 9.73 -2.55 0.02
C TRP A 213 11.09 -3.25 0.18
N SER A 214 11.22 -4.23 1.07
CA SER A 214 12.48 -4.95 1.28
C SER A 214 12.34 -6.43 0.93
N LYS A 215 13.38 -7.00 0.31
CA LYS A 215 13.50 -8.45 0.13
C LYS A 215 14.18 -9.13 1.33
N THR A 216 14.79 -8.36 2.23
CA THR A 216 15.49 -8.89 3.39
C THR A 216 14.55 -9.02 4.58
N MET A 217 14.66 -10.15 5.27
CA MET A 217 14.04 -10.34 6.59
C MET A 217 14.89 -9.61 7.63
N LYS A 218 14.22 -8.91 8.54
CA LYS A 218 14.81 -8.38 9.78
C LYS A 218 14.42 -9.31 10.94
N ALA A 219 15.21 -9.29 12.01
CA ALA A 219 14.96 -10.11 13.19
C ALA A 219 14.90 -9.23 14.44
N ILE A 220 13.97 -9.52 15.32
CA ILE A 220 13.87 -8.94 16.67
C ILE A 220 14.01 -10.08 17.66
N PRO A 221 15.03 -10.07 18.52
CA PRO A 221 15.15 -11.01 19.62
C PRO A 221 13.97 -10.92 20.57
N LEU A 222 13.45 -12.08 20.95
CA LEU A 222 12.33 -12.25 21.87
C LEU A 222 12.78 -13.01 23.12
N GLN A 223 12.20 -12.66 24.25
CA GLN A 223 12.40 -13.41 25.48
C GLN A 223 11.06 -13.80 26.10
N ALA A 224 10.96 -15.06 26.52
CA ALA A 224 9.82 -15.53 27.30
C ALA A 224 9.95 -15.01 28.74
N ILE A 225 8.97 -14.19 29.17
CA ILE A 225 8.95 -13.66 30.52
C ILE A 225 7.60 -13.99 31.15
N GLU A 226 7.65 -14.70 32.27
CA GLU A 226 6.46 -15.01 33.05
C GLU A 226 5.99 -13.77 33.79
N MET A 227 4.88 -13.20 33.33
CA MET A 227 4.24 -12.07 33.98
C MET A 227 2.74 -11.99 33.66
N PRO A 228 1.94 -11.39 34.54
CA PRO A 228 0.53 -11.14 34.28
C PRO A 228 0.33 -10.34 32.99
N PHE A 229 -0.72 -10.68 32.23
CA PHE A 229 -1.00 -10.07 30.93
C PHE A 229 -1.06 -8.53 30.98
N GLY A 230 -1.63 -7.96 32.06
CA GLY A 230 -1.73 -6.51 32.24
C GLY A 230 -0.37 -5.82 32.39
N GLU A 231 0.54 -6.42 33.17
CA GLU A 231 1.92 -5.93 33.35
C GLU A 231 2.71 -6.05 32.05
N ARG A 232 2.61 -7.20 31.38
CA ARG A 232 3.25 -7.43 30.07
C ARG A 232 2.84 -6.39 29.06
N ARG A 233 1.54 -6.12 28.96
CA ARG A 233 1.01 -5.13 28.01
C ARG A 233 1.52 -3.72 28.32
N ARG A 234 1.65 -3.35 29.60
CA ARG A 234 2.23 -2.06 30.00
C ARG A 234 3.72 -1.99 29.64
N LEU A 235 4.47 -3.05 29.92
CA LEU A 235 5.89 -3.15 29.60
C LEU A 235 6.15 -3.03 28.10
N VAL A 236 5.44 -3.81 27.28
CA VAL A 236 5.55 -3.75 25.81
C VAL A 236 5.20 -2.36 25.28
N ARG A 237 4.14 -1.73 25.80
CA ARG A 237 3.79 -0.36 25.40
C ARG A 237 4.87 0.65 25.75
N GLY A 238 5.51 0.52 26.92
CA GLY A 238 6.65 1.34 27.30
C GLY A 238 7.84 1.14 26.36
N LEU A 239 8.18 -0.12 26.03
CA LEU A 239 9.26 -0.45 25.09
C LEU A 239 9.04 0.14 23.71
N LEU A 240 7.78 0.18 23.25
CA LEU A 240 7.39 0.73 21.94
C LEU A 240 7.00 2.22 21.99
N SER A 241 7.20 2.89 23.13
CA SER A 241 6.88 4.31 23.27
C SER A 241 7.83 5.17 22.44
N ARG A 242 7.36 6.36 22.04
CA ARG A 242 8.21 7.41 21.46
C ARG A 242 8.85 8.30 22.54
N ASP A 243 8.38 8.18 23.78
CA ASP A 243 8.93 8.90 24.93
C ASP A 243 10.19 8.15 25.44
N PRO A 244 11.37 8.78 25.37
CA PRO A 244 12.61 8.16 25.83
C PRO A 244 12.58 7.77 27.31
N LEU A 245 11.84 8.50 28.15
CA LEU A 245 11.76 8.21 29.58
C LEU A 245 10.97 6.91 29.82
N GLN A 246 9.78 6.79 29.22
CA GLN A 246 8.97 5.56 29.32
C GLN A 246 9.69 4.35 28.72
N GLN A 247 10.46 4.58 27.66
CA GLN A 247 11.27 3.55 27.03
C GLN A 247 12.38 3.08 27.97
N ALA A 248 13.16 4.01 28.55
CA ALA A 248 14.24 3.68 29.47
C ALA A 248 13.73 2.96 30.72
N GLU A 249 12.59 3.39 31.27
CA GLU A 249 11.92 2.71 32.39
C GLU A 249 11.54 1.27 32.02
N ALA A 250 10.93 1.07 30.85
CA ALA A 250 10.54 -0.24 30.37
C ALA A 250 11.75 -1.16 30.13
N GLU A 251 12.82 -0.64 29.54
CA GLU A 251 14.07 -1.37 29.31
C GLU A 251 14.73 -1.76 30.65
N ALA A 252 14.71 -0.86 31.64
CA ALA A 252 15.22 -1.16 32.99
C ALA A 252 14.41 -2.25 33.69
N ILE A 253 13.08 -2.21 33.60
CA ILE A 253 12.20 -3.26 34.15
C ILE A 253 12.50 -4.60 33.47
N LEU A 254 12.68 -4.60 32.14
CA LEU A 254 13.02 -5.80 31.39
C LEU A 254 14.36 -6.40 31.83
N ALA A 255 15.39 -5.56 31.98
CA ALA A 255 16.71 -5.97 32.45
C ALA A 255 16.69 -6.55 33.87
N LEU A 256 15.91 -5.95 34.78
CA LEU A 256 15.74 -6.48 36.15
C LEU A 256 15.04 -7.85 36.17
N LYS A 257 14.06 -8.06 35.28
CA LYS A 257 13.39 -9.37 35.15
C LYS A 257 14.33 -10.42 34.57
N GLN A 258 15.19 -10.04 33.63
CA GLN A 258 16.22 -10.91 33.06
C GLN A 258 17.21 -11.40 34.12
N THR A 259 17.77 -10.48 34.92
CA THR A 259 18.72 -10.85 35.96
C THR A 259 18.08 -11.72 37.04
N GLY A 260 16.82 -11.46 37.40
CA GLY A 260 16.05 -12.29 38.32
C GLY A 260 15.84 -13.72 37.82
N GLN A 261 15.49 -13.90 36.54
CA GLN A 261 15.32 -15.23 35.94
C GLN A 261 16.63 -16.00 35.87
N MET A 262 17.73 -15.36 35.43
CA MET A 262 19.04 -16.00 35.36
C MET A 262 19.55 -16.43 36.74
N ALA A 263 19.32 -15.62 37.78
CA ALA A 263 19.69 -15.97 39.15
C ALA A 263 18.87 -17.17 39.66
N ALA A 264 17.58 -17.24 39.34
CA ALA A 264 16.72 -18.36 39.71
C ALA A 264 17.14 -19.66 39.01
N GLU A 265 17.43 -19.61 37.70
CA GLU A 265 17.91 -20.77 36.93
C GLU A 265 19.27 -21.27 37.45
N ALA A 266 20.19 -20.36 37.78
CA ALA A 266 21.49 -20.72 38.34
C ALA A 266 21.37 -21.39 39.73
N ALA A 267 20.43 -20.95 40.56
CA ALA A 267 20.18 -21.55 41.87
C ALA A 267 19.57 -22.96 41.76
N VAL A 268 18.68 -23.18 40.80
CA VAL A 268 18.08 -24.50 40.55
C VAL A 268 19.10 -25.49 39.97
N GLY A 269 19.97 -25.04 39.06
CA GLY A 269 21.02 -25.87 38.48
C GLY A 269 22.15 -26.28 39.45
N GLN A 270 22.28 -25.62 40.60
CA GLN A 270 23.21 -26.01 41.67
C GLN A 270 22.61 -27.05 42.66
N LEU A 271 21.29 -27.26 42.60
CA LEU A 271 20.56 -28.20 43.48
C LEU A 271 20.24 -29.53 42.80
N SER A 272 20.56 -29.67 41.50
CA SER A 272 20.43 -30.89 40.68
C SER A 272 21.79 -31.54 40.44
#